data_AF-A0A2N1NE92-F1
#
_entry.id   AF-A0A2N1NE92-F1
#
_cell.length_a   1.000
_cell.length_b   1.000
_cell.length_c   1.000
_cell.angle_alpha   90.00
_cell.angle_beta   90.00
_cell.angle_gamma   90.00
#
_symmetry.space_group_name_H-M   'P 1'
#
loop_
_entity.id
_entity.type
_entity.pdbx_description
1 polymer ?
#
loop_
_entity_poly.entity_id
_entity_poly.type
_entity_poly.pdbx_seq_one_letter_code
_entity_poly.pdbx_strand_id
1 'polypeptide(L)'
;MNEAIGLQNGGVGTNDQENDGVGKDLKKGSFVFLRNLPEELRDVYDDLAPEADIYFNSIKSNKEKTNYLKAILATKKKTTVPLTIVAIICIIALEQIEAIAFNATIGIFVFFSQCKVWATDSYGNIVMDTGWLNCEDGDPSVTFHSRDIKANPYWLHAKVMGSKRKPKHRGPFSLDTCFKLTGNVFKWSFDQQDLTYCT
;
A
#
# COMPACT_ATOMS: atom_id res chain seq x y z
N MET A 1 69.92 -10.38 -37.48
CA MET A 1 70.53 -10.84 -36.22
C MET A 1 69.38 -11.04 -35.26
N ASN A 2 69.10 -12.31 -34.91
CA ASN A 2 68.16 -12.88 -33.91
C ASN A 2 66.64 -12.64 -34.16
N GLU A 3 65.77 -13.66 -34.34
CA GLU A 3 65.27 -14.70 -33.38
C GLU A 3 64.79 -14.08 -32.06
N ALA A 4 63.63 -14.39 -31.44
CA ALA A 4 62.65 -15.46 -31.61
C ALA A 4 61.38 -15.20 -30.74
N ILE A 5 60.21 -15.64 -31.24
CA ILE A 5 59.14 -16.47 -30.60
C ILE A 5 58.16 -15.89 -29.54
N GLY A 6 56.87 -16.14 -29.84
CA GLY A 6 55.74 -16.38 -28.91
C GLY A 6 54.37 -16.02 -29.52
N LEU A 7 53.80 -16.74 -30.51
CA LEU A 7 52.78 -17.84 -30.39
C LEU A 7 51.57 -17.47 -29.48
N GLN A 8 50.28 -17.62 -29.82
CA GLN A 8 49.57 -18.13 -31.01
C GLN A 8 48.03 -18.00 -30.82
N ASN A 9 47.29 -18.11 -31.94
CA ASN A 9 45.85 -18.49 -32.12
C ASN A 9 44.79 -17.40 -31.85
N GLY A 10 43.77 -17.18 -32.69
CA GLY A 10 43.31 -17.84 -33.92
C GLY A 10 41.88 -17.37 -34.26
N GLY A 11 41.47 -17.52 -35.52
CA GLY A 11 40.12 -17.25 -36.06
C GLY A 11 40.17 -16.19 -37.17
N VAL A 12 40.23 -16.50 -38.48
CA VAL A 12 39.32 -17.33 -39.32
C VAL A 12 37.87 -16.97 -39.02
N GLY A 13 37.03 -16.46 -39.91
CA GLY A 13 37.04 -16.32 -41.36
C GLY A 13 35.56 -16.09 -41.73
N THR A 14 35.33 -15.28 -42.76
CA THR A 14 34.02 -14.90 -43.29
C THR A 14 33.16 -16.10 -43.72
N ASN A 15 31.83 -15.94 -43.74
CA ASN A 15 31.02 -16.05 -44.97
C ASN A 15 29.51 -16.01 -44.67
N ASP A 16 28.81 -15.26 -45.51
CA ASP A 16 27.36 -15.12 -45.59
C ASP A 16 26.70 -16.46 -45.96
N GLN A 17 25.69 -16.88 -45.18
CA GLN A 17 24.53 -17.65 -45.64
C GLN A 17 23.57 -17.85 -44.45
N GLU A 18 22.65 -16.90 -44.23
CA GLU A 18 21.51 -17.17 -43.33
C GLU A 18 20.25 -17.44 -44.15
N ASN A 19 19.79 -18.68 -43.99
CA ASN A 19 18.73 -19.39 -44.69
C ASN A 19 17.37 -18.66 -44.71
N ASP A 20 17.04 -18.07 -45.86
CA ASP A 20 15.79 -17.32 -46.08
C ASP A 20 14.56 -18.20 -46.46
N GLY A 21 14.66 -19.52 -46.30
CA GLY A 21 13.64 -20.49 -46.72
C GLY A 21 12.82 -21.12 -45.60
N VAL A 22 13.37 -21.28 -44.39
CA VAL A 22 12.75 -22.11 -43.35
C VAL A 22 11.71 -21.35 -42.51
N GLY A 23 11.86 -20.03 -42.37
CA GLY A 23 11.00 -19.20 -41.51
C GLY A 23 9.61 -18.87 -42.07
N LYS A 24 9.42 -18.94 -43.39
CA LYS A 24 8.14 -18.58 -44.05
C LYS A 24 7.12 -19.73 -44.00
N ASP A 25 7.59 -20.97 -44.11
CA ASP A 25 6.72 -22.15 -44.06
C ASP A 25 6.29 -22.52 -42.64
N LEU A 26 7.16 -22.30 -41.64
CA LEU A 26 6.83 -22.48 -40.22
C LEU A 26 5.72 -21.53 -39.75
N LYS A 27 5.76 -20.26 -40.16
CA LYS A 27 4.71 -19.27 -39.83
C LYS A 27 3.37 -19.61 -40.50
N LYS A 28 3.39 -20.09 -41.74
CA LYS A 28 2.17 -20.47 -42.48
C LYS A 28 1.53 -21.73 -41.89
N GLY A 29 2.32 -22.72 -41.48
CA GLY A 29 1.85 -23.94 -40.81
C GLY A 29 1.24 -23.68 -39.42
N SER A 30 1.85 -22.78 -38.63
CA SER A 30 1.33 -22.40 -37.31
C SER A 30 -0.02 -21.67 -37.41
N PHE A 31 -0.17 -20.76 -38.37
CA PHE A 31 -1.43 -20.03 -38.57
C PHE A 31 -2.61 -20.94 -38.97
N VAL A 32 -2.37 -21.94 -39.83
CA VAL A 32 -3.39 -22.93 -40.22
C VAL A 32 -3.76 -23.83 -39.04
N PHE A 33 -2.79 -24.21 -38.22
CA PHE A 33 -3.04 -24.97 -36.99
C PHE A 33 -3.91 -24.18 -36.00
N LEU A 34 -3.56 -22.92 -35.72
CA LEU A 34 -4.28 -22.08 -34.75
C LEU A 34 -5.74 -21.83 -35.15
N ARG A 35 -6.05 -21.73 -36.44
CA ARG A 35 -7.43 -21.57 -36.94
C ARG A 35 -8.32 -22.80 -36.73
N ASN A 36 -7.72 -23.97 -36.58
CA ASN A 36 -8.43 -25.25 -36.41
C ASN A 36 -8.47 -25.71 -34.93
N LEU A 37 -7.99 -24.89 -34.00
CA LEU A 37 -8.09 -25.18 -32.57
C LEU A 37 -9.52 -24.98 -32.05
N PRO A 38 -9.96 -25.79 -31.07
CA PRO A 38 -11.12 -25.47 -30.25
C PRO A 38 -10.95 -24.11 -29.55
N GLU A 39 -12.04 -23.38 -29.39
CA GLU A 39 -12.08 -22.04 -28.77
C GLU A 39 -11.34 -22.00 -27.43
N GLU A 40 -11.62 -22.99 -26.56
CA GLU A 40 -11.02 -23.09 -25.23
C GLU A 40 -9.48 -23.24 -25.24
N LEU A 41 -8.89 -23.81 -26.30
CA LEU A 41 -7.43 -23.89 -26.46
C LEU A 41 -6.85 -22.67 -27.17
N ARG A 42 -7.66 -21.95 -27.95
CA ARG A 42 -7.25 -20.69 -28.57
C ARG A 42 -7.10 -19.59 -27.53
N ASP A 43 -8.05 -19.50 -26.60
CA ASP A 43 -7.97 -18.54 -25.48
C ASP A 43 -6.72 -18.79 -24.62
N VAL A 44 -6.32 -20.06 -24.46
CA VAL A 44 -5.07 -20.40 -23.76
C VAL A 44 -3.84 -19.96 -24.53
N TYR A 45 -3.86 -20.04 -25.86
CA TYR A 45 -2.78 -19.59 -26.72
C TYR A 45 -2.63 -18.06 -26.68
N ASP A 46 -3.73 -17.33 -26.77
CA ASP A 46 -3.74 -15.86 -26.78
C ASP A 46 -3.22 -15.27 -25.46
N ASP A 47 -3.38 -16.00 -24.35
CA ASP A 47 -2.89 -15.64 -23.01
C ASP A 47 -1.47 -16.15 -22.70
N LEU A 48 -0.74 -16.76 -23.65
CA LEU A 48 0.60 -17.28 -23.36
C LEU A 48 1.58 -16.14 -23.03
N ALA A 49 2.35 -16.35 -21.97
CA ALA A 49 3.51 -15.50 -21.68
C ALA A 49 4.53 -15.58 -22.84
N PRO A 50 5.30 -14.51 -23.11
CA PRO A 50 6.25 -14.48 -24.22
C PRO A 50 7.23 -15.66 -24.25
N GLU A 51 7.68 -16.12 -23.08
CA GLU A 51 8.59 -17.26 -22.95
C GLU A 51 7.92 -18.59 -23.34
N ALA A 52 6.64 -18.73 -23.04
CA ALA A 52 5.83 -19.90 -23.39
C ALA A 52 5.47 -19.92 -24.88
N ASP A 53 5.25 -18.75 -25.50
CA ASP A 53 5.02 -18.63 -26.95
C ASP A 53 6.28 -19.02 -27.75
N ILE A 54 7.48 -18.63 -27.29
CA ILE A 54 8.75 -19.07 -27.90
C ILE A 54 8.86 -20.60 -27.89
N TYR A 55 8.59 -21.23 -26.74
CA TYR A 55 8.60 -22.68 -26.62
C TYR A 55 7.54 -23.33 -27.52
N PHE A 56 6.31 -22.83 -27.51
CA PHE A 56 5.22 -23.32 -28.35
C PHE A 56 5.55 -23.28 -29.85
N ASN A 57 6.18 -22.19 -30.29
CA ASN A 57 6.59 -22.02 -31.68
C ASN A 57 7.76 -22.93 -32.08
N SER A 58 8.57 -23.40 -31.11
CA SER A 58 9.63 -24.39 -31.37
C SER A 58 9.10 -25.82 -31.57
N ILE A 59 7.87 -26.11 -31.13
CA ILE A 59 7.24 -27.44 -31.27
C ILE A 59 6.91 -27.69 -32.74
N LYS A 60 7.37 -28.81 -33.30
CA LYS A 60 7.16 -29.15 -34.72
C LYS A 60 5.84 -29.90 -34.98
N SER A 61 5.38 -30.69 -34.02
CA SER A 61 4.18 -31.53 -34.17
C SER A 61 2.92 -30.82 -33.71
N ASN A 62 1.88 -30.79 -34.55
CA ASN A 62 0.56 -30.27 -34.19
C ASN A 62 -0.07 -31.01 -33.00
N LYS A 63 0.23 -32.32 -32.87
CA LYS A 63 -0.24 -33.13 -31.74
C LYS A 63 0.39 -32.67 -30.42
N GLU A 64 1.69 -32.35 -30.45
CA GLU A 64 2.42 -31.87 -29.27
C GLU A 64 2.00 -30.46 -28.89
N LYS A 65 1.79 -29.56 -29.87
CA LYS A 65 1.22 -28.21 -29.63
C LYS A 65 -0.12 -28.29 -28.92
N THR A 66 -0.98 -29.21 -29.37
CA THR A 66 -2.29 -29.43 -28.74
C THR A 66 -2.16 -29.93 -27.30
N ASN A 67 -1.25 -30.87 -27.05
CA ASN A 67 -1.02 -31.41 -25.71
C ASN A 67 -0.45 -30.35 -24.75
N TYR A 68 0.44 -29.48 -25.24
CA TYR A 68 0.99 -28.37 -24.48
C TYR A 68 -0.10 -27.40 -24.02
N LEU A 69 -0.97 -26.96 -24.94
CA LEU A 69 -2.10 -26.08 -24.60
C LEU A 69 -3.08 -26.76 -23.63
N LYS A 70 -3.35 -28.06 -23.79
CA LYS A 70 -4.18 -28.82 -22.84
C LYS A 70 -3.57 -28.90 -21.44
N ALA A 71 -2.25 -29.04 -21.33
CA ALA A 71 -1.56 -29.04 -20.05
C ALA A 71 -1.67 -27.67 -19.36
N ILE A 72 -1.54 -26.58 -20.11
CA ILE A 72 -1.71 -25.21 -19.59
C ILE A 72 -3.17 -24.94 -19.20
N LEU A 73 -4.13 -25.41 -19.99
CA LEU A 73 -5.54 -25.31 -19.65
C LEU A 73 -5.84 -26.04 -18.33
N ALA A 74 -5.27 -27.23 -18.15
CA ALA A 74 -5.43 -28.01 -16.92
C ALA A 74 -4.79 -27.32 -15.70
N THR A 75 -3.65 -26.65 -15.87
CA THR A 75 -3.05 -25.86 -14.79
C THR A 75 -3.85 -24.59 -14.50
N LYS A 76 -4.29 -23.83 -15.52
CA LYS A 76 -5.17 -22.65 -15.34
C LYS A 76 -6.44 -22.97 -14.56
N LYS A 77 -7.15 -24.05 -14.94
CA LYS A 77 -8.37 -24.51 -14.23
C LYS A 77 -8.11 -24.80 -12.75
N LYS A 78 -6.89 -25.28 -12.41
CA LYS A 78 -6.49 -25.62 -11.05
C LYS A 78 -6.12 -24.40 -10.20
N THR A 79 -5.71 -23.28 -10.82
CA THR A 79 -5.26 -22.06 -10.13
C THR A 79 -6.29 -20.94 -10.13
N THR A 80 -7.52 -21.19 -10.59
CA THR A 80 -8.62 -20.22 -10.52
C THR A 80 -8.97 -19.97 -9.06
N VAL A 81 -8.27 -19.03 -8.41
CA VAL A 81 -8.79 -18.39 -7.19
C VAL A 81 -10.08 -17.72 -7.66
N PRO A 82 -11.26 -18.15 -7.17
CA PRO A 82 -12.51 -17.61 -7.67
C PRO A 82 -12.52 -16.10 -7.45
N LEU A 83 -12.92 -15.36 -8.48
CA LEU A 83 -12.96 -13.89 -8.49
C LEU A 83 -13.69 -13.31 -7.26
N THR A 84 -14.60 -14.09 -6.69
CA THR A 84 -15.31 -13.80 -5.43
C THR A 84 -14.36 -13.66 -4.24
N ILE A 85 -13.33 -14.50 -4.11
CA ILE A 85 -12.36 -14.42 -3.00
C ILE A 85 -11.51 -13.14 -3.11
N VAL A 86 -11.08 -12.79 -4.33
CA VAL A 86 -10.32 -11.55 -4.56
C VAL A 86 -11.18 -10.33 -4.24
N ALA A 87 -12.44 -10.33 -4.68
CA ALA A 87 -13.40 -9.26 -4.38
C ALA A 87 -13.64 -9.12 -2.86
N ILE A 88 -13.80 -10.23 -2.13
CA ILE A 88 -13.98 -10.24 -0.66
C ILE A 88 -12.74 -9.66 0.04
N ILE A 89 -11.53 -10.07 -0.37
CA ILE A 89 -10.28 -9.54 0.21
C ILE A 89 -10.16 -8.03 -0.03
N CYS A 90 -10.50 -7.54 -1.23
CA CYS A 90 -10.49 -6.11 -1.54
C CYS A 90 -11.53 -5.33 -0.70
N ILE A 91 -12.74 -5.86 -0.50
CA ILE A 91 -13.77 -5.22 0.33
C ILE A 91 -13.30 -5.12 1.79
N ILE A 92 -12.77 -6.21 2.35
CA ILE A 92 -12.24 -6.22 3.72
C ILE A 92 -11.08 -5.20 3.86
N ALA A 93 -10.16 -5.13 2.89
CA ALA A 93 -9.05 -4.18 2.94
C ALA A 93 -9.50 -2.71 2.88
N LEU A 94 -10.60 -2.41 2.17
CA LEU A 94 -11.17 -1.06 2.11
C LEU A 94 -11.83 -0.65 3.43
N GLU A 95 -12.55 -1.56 4.09
CA GLU A 95 -13.21 -1.28 5.38
C GLU A 95 -12.22 -1.03 6.54
N GLN A 96 -11.04 -1.66 6.50
CA GLN A 96 -10.02 -1.52 7.55
C GLN A 96 -9.36 -0.13 7.58
N ILE A 97 -9.44 0.64 6.49
CA ILE A 97 -8.82 1.97 6.40
C ILE A 97 -9.59 3.00 7.23
N GLU A 98 -10.91 2.86 7.36
CA GLU A 98 -11.76 3.80 8.12
C GLU A 98 -11.89 3.46 9.61
N ALA A 99 -11.42 2.28 10.03
CA ALA A 99 -11.67 1.73 11.38
C ALA A 99 -10.57 2.03 12.41
N ILE A 100 -9.44 2.64 12.03
CA ILE A 100 -8.41 3.00 13.00
C ILE A 100 -8.84 4.27 13.74
N ALA A 101 -9.55 4.08 14.85
CA ALA A 101 -9.85 5.13 15.82
C ALA A 101 -8.81 5.11 16.94
N PHE A 102 -8.28 6.28 17.29
CA PHE A 102 -7.41 6.48 18.44
C PHE A 102 -8.15 7.23 19.54
N ASN A 103 -7.75 7.02 20.79
CA ASN A 103 -8.26 7.77 21.92
C ASN A 103 -7.29 8.87 22.35
N ALA A 104 -7.80 10.09 22.46
CA ALA A 104 -7.11 11.18 23.16
C ALA A 104 -7.82 11.45 24.49
N THR A 105 -7.10 11.23 25.59
CA THR A 105 -7.58 11.55 26.95
C THR A 105 -6.91 12.81 27.46
N ILE A 106 -7.70 13.77 27.91
CA ILE A 106 -7.25 15.09 28.34
C ILE A 106 -7.62 15.27 29.81
N GLY A 107 -6.63 15.35 30.69
CA GLY A 107 -6.80 15.77 32.07
C GLY A 107 -6.73 17.28 32.19
N ILE A 108 -7.79 17.90 32.71
CA ILE A 108 -7.89 19.35 32.93
C ILE A 108 -7.61 19.66 34.40
N PHE A 109 -6.62 20.53 34.64
CA PHE A 109 -6.21 21.03 35.95
C PHE A 109 -6.36 22.56 35.96
N VAL A 110 -7.30 23.07 36.77
CA VAL A 110 -7.82 24.45 36.96
C VAL A 110 -7.40 25.49 35.93
N PHE A 111 -8.38 26.15 35.35
CA PHE A 111 -8.24 27.42 34.66
C PHE A 111 -9.44 28.26 35.02
N PHE A 112 -9.30 29.44 35.63
CA PHE A 112 -10.42 30.39 35.82
C PHE A 112 -10.94 30.95 34.46
N SER A 113 -11.32 30.07 33.52
CA SER A 113 -11.72 30.31 32.13
C SER A 113 -12.16 29.00 31.44
N GLN A 114 -12.69 29.12 30.22
CA GLN A 114 -13.00 28.01 29.33
C GLN A 114 -11.77 27.53 28.56
N CYS A 115 -11.73 26.26 28.17
CA CYS A 115 -10.67 25.69 27.35
C CYS A 115 -11.21 24.79 26.26
N LYS A 116 -10.48 24.65 25.15
CA LYS A 116 -10.89 23.89 23.97
C LYS A 116 -9.72 23.06 23.48
N VAL A 117 -10.00 21.79 23.14
CA VAL A 117 -9.07 20.89 22.46
C VAL A 117 -9.72 20.37 21.19
N TRP A 118 -8.97 20.30 20.10
CA TRP A 118 -9.44 19.70 18.86
C TRP A 118 -8.31 18.93 18.19
N ALA A 119 -8.68 17.96 17.35
CA ALA A 119 -7.74 17.22 16.54
C ALA A 119 -7.92 17.52 15.06
N THR A 120 -6.82 17.53 14.31
CA THR A 120 -6.83 17.61 12.85
C THR A 120 -6.15 16.41 12.20
N ASP A 121 -6.60 16.05 11.00
CA ASP A 121 -5.90 15.11 10.12
C ASP A 121 -4.67 15.75 9.44
N SER A 122 -4.02 15.00 8.56
CA SER A 122 -2.86 15.43 7.75
C SER A 122 -3.17 16.53 6.73
N TYR A 123 -4.44 16.72 6.40
CA TYR A 123 -4.92 17.75 5.48
C TYR A 123 -5.36 19.02 6.22
N GLY A 124 -5.39 19.00 7.56
CA GLY A 124 -5.83 20.10 8.40
C GLY A 124 -7.34 20.12 8.66
N ASN A 125 -8.09 19.08 8.26
CA ASN A 125 -9.51 18.96 8.58
C ASN A 125 -9.69 18.63 10.05
N ILE A 126 -10.71 19.21 10.69
CA ILE A 126 -11.05 18.89 12.08
C ILE A 126 -11.73 17.52 12.13
N VAL A 127 -11.14 16.59 12.86
CA VAL A 127 -11.63 15.21 13.01
C VAL A 127 -12.16 14.91 14.41
N MET A 128 -11.92 15.81 15.37
CA MET A 128 -12.48 15.79 16.72
C MET A 128 -12.46 17.21 17.29
N ASP A 129 -13.51 17.61 18.00
CA ASP A 129 -13.59 18.91 18.68
C ASP A 129 -14.30 18.74 20.02
N THR A 130 -13.69 19.18 21.12
CA THR A 130 -14.32 19.13 22.44
C THR A 130 -15.40 20.19 22.64
N GLY A 131 -15.46 21.20 21.75
CA GLY A 131 -16.09 22.47 22.06
C GLY A 131 -15.34 23.24 23.14
N TRP A 132 -15.92 24.34 23.61
CA TRP A 132 -15.44 25.03 24.81
C TRP A 132 -15.93 24.29 26.05
N LEU A 133 -14.98 23.70 26.77
CA LEU A 133 -15.19 23.07 28.06
C LEU A 133 -15.10 24.14 29.15
N ASN A 134 -15.89 23.98 30.22
CA ASN A 134 -15.67 24.74 31.43
C ASN A 134 -14.46 24.14 32.14
N CYS A 135 -13.42 24.95 32.32
CA CYS A 135 -12.16 24.52 32.93
C CYS A 135 -11.93 25.22 34.28
N GLU A 136 -12.94 25.94 34.80
CA GLU A 136 -12.94 26.73 36.03
C GLU A 136 -12.67 25.93 37.30
N ASP A 137 -13.24 24.73 37.41
CA ASP A 137 -13.28 23.97 38.67
C ASP A 137 -12.30 22.79 38.72
N GLY A 138 -11.22 22.81 37.93
CA GLY A 138 -10.31 21.67 37.79
C GLY A 138 -9.38 21.39 38.99
N ASP A 139 -9.83 21.47 40.24
CA ASP A 139 -9.13 21.06 41.49
C ASP A 139 -10.16 21.08 42.65
N PRO A 140 -10.22 20.08 43.55
CA PRO A 140 -9.21 19.05 43.87
C PRO A 140 -9.18 17.81 42.95
N SER A 141 -10.19 17.60 42.10
CA SER A 141 -10.29 16.41 41.25
C SER A 141 -10.08 16.75 39.78
N VAL A 142 -9.07 16.14 39.17
CA VAL A 142 -8.82 16.23 37.72
C VAL A 142 -10.04 15.72 36.97
N THR A 143 -10.52 16.50 36.01
CA THR A 143 -11.56 16.02 35.08
C THR A 143 -10.89 15.51 33.82
N PHE A 144 -11.11 14.22 33.51
CA PHE A 144 -10.61 13.60 32.29
C PHE A 144 -11.69 13.60 31.20
N HIS A 145 -11.30 14.01 29.99
CA HIS A 145 -12.13 13.94 28.80
C HIS A 145 -11.46 13.05 27.76
N SER A 146 -12.04 11.88 27.50
CA SER A 146 -11.62 11.01 26.41
C SER A 146 -12.45 11.25 25.15
N ARG A 147 -11.83 11.17 23.97
CA ARG A 147 -12.47 11.35 22.67
C ARG A 147 -11.84 10.42 21.64
N ASP A 148 -12.70 9.80 20.84
CA ASP A 148 -12.29 9.05 19.66
C ASP A 148 -11.84 10.00 18.54
N ILE A 149 -10.74 9.64 17.88
CA ILE A 149 -10.15 10.36 16.76
C ILE A 149 -10.03 9.39 15.58
N LYS A 150 -10.76 9.69 14.50
CA LYS A 150 -10.75 8.90 13.25
C LYS A 150 -9.76 9.48 12.24
N ALA A 151 -8.47 9.46 12.57
CA ALA A 151 -7.40 9.93 11.67
C ALA A 151 -6.04 9.33 12.03
N ASN A 152 -5.26 8.95 11.02
CA ASN A 152 -3.89 8.46 11.16
C ASN A 152 -2.97 9.06 10.08
N PRO A 153 -1.99 9.92 10.41
CA PRO A 153 -1.74 10.49 11.73
C PRO A 153 -2.71 11.64 12.07
N TYR A 154 -2.75 12.02 13.34
CA TYR A 154 -3.51 13.19 13.82
C TYR A 154 -2.63 14.17 14.60
N TRP A 155 -3.10 15.41 14.73
CA TRP A 155 -2.49 16.45 15.55
C TRP A 155 -3.49 16.98 16.56
N LEU A 156 -3.05 17.17 17.80
CA LEU A 156 -3.84 17.79 18.85
C LEU A 156 -3.52 19.27 18.98
N HIS A 157 -4.57 20.04 19.21
CA HIS A 157 -4.50 21.47 19.39
C HIS A 157 -5.26 21.88 20.64
N ALA A 158 -4.73 22.83 21.39
CA ALA A 158 -5.38 23.33 22.60
C ALA A 158 -5.42 24.86 22.60
N LYS A 159 -6.47 25.44 23.20
CA LYS A 159 -6.61 26.87 23.43
C LYS A 159 -7.36 27.15 24.74
N VAL A 160 -6.93 28.20 25.45
CA VAL A 160 -7.62 28.71 26.65
C VAL A 160 -8.28 30.04 26.30
N MET A 161 -9.56 30.20 26.66
CA MET A 161 -10.32 31.42 26.43
C MET A 161 -9.71 32.59 27.19
N GLY A 162 -9.68 33.78 26.57
CA GLY A 162 -9.02 34.97 27.11
C GLY A 162 -7.48 34.95 27.03
N SER A 163 -6.85 33.83 26.70
CA SER A 163 -5.40 33.76 26.58
C SER A 163 -4.93 34.44 25.30
N LYS A 164 -3.95 35.35 25.41
CA LYS A 164 -3.26 35.94 24.25
C LYS A 164 -2.23 35.00 23.61
N ARG A 165 -1.99 33.82 24.18
CA ARG A 165 -1.07 32.84 23.59
C ARG A 165 -1.67 32.17 22.36
N LYS A 166 -0.80 31.86 21.40
CA LYS A 166 -1.17 31.02 20.25
C LYS A 166 -1.64 29.65 20.74
N PRO A 167 -2.55 29.00 20.00
CA PRO A 167 -2.89 27.60 20.27
C PRO A 167 -1.65 26.73 20.33
N LYS A 168 -1.63 25.79 21.27
CA LYS A 168 -0.56 24.79 21.34
C LYS A 168 -0.89 23.68 20.35
N HIS A 169 0.12 23.24 19.62
CA HIS A 169 0.02 22.19 18.61
C HIS A 169 0.95 21.04 18.99
N ARG A 170 0.47 19.80 18.82
CA ARG A 170 1.14 18.55 19.22
C ARG A 170 0.89 17.47 18.17
N GLY A 171 1.89 16.64 17.89
CA GLY A 171 1.83 15.56 16.90
C GLY A 171 2.93 15.68 15.85
N PRO A 172 2.89 14.84 14.80
CA PRO A 172 1.85 13.84 14.51
C PRO A 172 1.80 12.69 15.52
N PHE A 173 0.62 12.10 15.70
CA PHE A 173 0.37 10.91 16.51
C PHE A 173 -0.31 9.82 15.68
N SER A 174 0.01 8.57 15.98
CA SER A 174 -0.54 7.36 15.35
C SER A 174 -0.88 6.28 16.39
N LEU A 175 -1.18 6.71 17.61
CA LEU A 175 -1.49 5.91 18.78
C LEU A 175 -2.32 6.74 19.78
N ASP A 176 -2.86 6.08 20.80
CA ASP A 176 -3.60 6.72 21.87
C ASP A 176 -2.72 7.68 22.66
N THR A 177 -3.24 8.85 23.01
CA THR A 177 -2.46 9.86 23.72
C THR A 177 -3.16 10.36 24.98
N CYS A 178 -2.33 10.66 25.99
CA CYS A 178 -2.76 11.29 27.23
C CYS A 178 -2.12 12.67 27.33
N PHE A 179 -2.92 13.68 27.65
CA PHE A 179 -2.44 15.05 27.80
C PHE A 179 -2.94 15.67 29.09
N LYS A 180 -2.08 16.49 29.68
CA LYS A 180 -2.41 17.31 30.83
C LYS A 180 -2.45 18.78 30.42
N LEU A 181 -3.59 19.42 30.62
CA LEU A 181 -3.79 20.84 30.42
C LEU A 181 -3.76 21.53 31.81
N THR A 182 -2.75 22.37 32.06
CA THR A 182 -2.55 23.03 33.37
C THR A 182 -2.24 24.52 33.27
N GLY A 183 -2.56 25.28 34.33
CA GLY A 183 -2.07 26.64 34.53
C GLY A 183 -3.19 27.67 34.67
N ASN A 184 -3.11 28.78 33.94
CA ASN A 184 -4.15 29.81 33.90
C ASN A 184 -4.15 30.55 32.56
N VAL A 185 -5.10 31.47 32.38
CA VAL A 185 -5.24 32.28 31.16
C VAL A 185 -3.93 32.97 30.73
N PHE A 186 -3.12 33.42 31.69
CA PHE A 186 -1.84 34.11 31.47
C PHE A 186 -0.63 33.21 31.34
N LYS A 187 -0.66 31.96 31.82
CA LYS A 187 0.43 30.97 31.73
C LYS A 187 -0.14 29.56 31.79
N TRP A 188 -0.19 28.90 30.63
CA TRP A 188 -0.74 27.55 30.51
C TRP A 188 0.14 26.61 29.69
N SER A 189 -0.04 25.33 29.97
CA SER A 189 0.70 24.20 29.43
C SER A 189 -0.26 23.15 28.87
N PHE A 190 0.21 22.41 27.86
CA PHE A 190 -0.52 21.31 27.23
C PHE A 190 0.53 20.25 26.89
N ASP A 191 0.72 19.36 27.85
CA ASP A 191 1.92 18.53 27.92
C ASP A 191 1.50 17.08 27.91
N GLN A 192 2.13 16.30 27.03
CA GLN A 192 1.88 14.88 26.90
C GLN A 192 2.30 14.17 28.19
N GLN A 193 1.48 13.25 28.64
CA GLN A 193 1.75 12.39 29.79
C GLN A 193 1.79 10.93 29.36
N ASP A 194 2.26 10.08 30.26
CA ASP A 194 2.11 8.63 30.14
C ASP A 194 0.61 8.26 30.17
N LEU A 195 0.22 7.19 29.46
CA LEU A 195 -1.16 6.71 29.47
C LEU A 195 -1.63 6.32 30.88
N THR A 196 -0.73 5.85 31.74
CA THR A 196 -1.00 5.54 33.15
C THR A 196 -1.49 6.73 33.97
N TYR A 197 -1.23 7.97 33.51
CA TYR A 197 -1.74 9.18 34.16
C TYR A 197 -3.24 9.41 33.90
N CYS A 198 -3.75 8.92 32.77
CA CYS A 198 -5.13 9.11 32.33
C CYS A 198 -6.06 7.93 32.65
N THR A 199 -5.57 6.90 33.33
CA THR A 199 -6.29 5.67 33.72
C THR A 199 -6.67 5.65 35.19
#